data_AF-A0A367ZJB2-F1
#
_entry.id   AF-A0A367ZJB2-F1
#
_cell.length_a   1.000
_cell.length_b   1.000
_cell.length_c   1.000
_cell.angle_alpha   90.00
_cell.angle_beta   90.00
_cell.angle_gamma   90.00
#
_symmetry.space_group_name_H-M   'P 1'
#
loop_
_entity.id
_entity.type
_entity.pdbx_description
1 polymer ?
#
loop_
_entity_poly.entity_id
_entity_poly.type
_entity_poly.pdbx_seq_one_letter_code
_entity_poly.pdbx_strand_id
1 'polypeptide(L)'
;MFMPFGEIKDNTLTMSFSSADYSIATVLNAVRERCDMFSEMKVRFLGASTDVPNTPSPVFRPVAIQAFFEYIGGGDARPVLEKVYVHLWEAVALTFPAEPAWATAKGDFARFISSQADLIRARIESAKAE
;
A
#
# COMPACT_ATOMS: atom_id res chain seq x y z
N MET A 1 -0.01 3.59 -22.78
CA MET A 1 -0.03 4.76 -21.87
C MET A 1 1.27 4.85 -21.05
N PHE A 2 1.68 6.01 -20.53
CA PHE A 2 2.76 6.06 -19.51
C PHE A 2 2.16 5.75 -18.13
N MET A 3 2.67 4.72 -17.45
CA MET A 3 2.17 4.21 -16.17
C MET A 3 3.30 4.15 -15.13
N PRO A 4 3.61 5.27 -14.44
CA PRO A 4 4.73 5.32 -13.49
C PRO A 4 4.60 4.32 -12.32
N PHE A 5 3.36 3.93 -11.98
CA PHE A 5 3.07 3.01 -10.88
C PHE A 5 2.52 1.67 -11.35
N GLY A 6 2.57 1.39 -12.66
CA GLY A 6 1.85 0.25 -13.24
C GLY A 6 2.61 -0.44 -14.36
N GLU A 7 2.59 -1.75 -14.35
CA GLU A 7 3.12 -2.59 -15.43
C GLU A 7 2.03 -3.56 -15.90
N ILE A 8 1.78 -3.59 -17.20
CA ILE A 8 0.90 -4.57 -17.82
C ILE A 8 1.76 -5.61 -18.53
N LYS A 9 1.64 -6.86 -18.10
CA LYS A 9 2.27 -8.02 -18.72
C LYS A 9 1.19 -9.06 -19.02
N ASP A 10 1.07 -9.44 -20.28
CA ASP A 10 0.02 -10.32 -20.78
C ASP A 10 -1.38 -9.82 -20.35
N ASN A 11 -2.10 -10.61 -19.55
CA ASN A 11 -3.41 -10.26 -19.02
C ASN A 11 -3.36 -9.74 -17.58
N THR A 12 -2.18 -9.40 -17.05
CA THR A 12 -2.00 -8.97 -15.66
C THR A 12 -1.52 -7.52 -15.58
N LEU A 13 -2.21 -6.71 -14.78
CA LEU A 13 -1.74 -5.42 -14.31
C LEU A 13 -1.14 -5.59 -12.91
N THR A 14 0.11 -5.16 -12.75
CA THR A 14 0.76 -5.00 -11.45
C THR A 14 0.88 -3.52 -11.15
N MET A 15 0.30 -3.08 -10.03
CA MET A 15 0.53 -1.73 -9.51
C MET A 15 1.57 -1.76 -8.39
N SER A 16 2.49 -0.81 -8.37
CA SER A 16 3.59 -0.73 -7.39
C SER A 16 3.60 0.65 -6.73
N PHE A 17 3.50 0.65 -5.41
CA PHE A 17 3.50 1.85 -4.57
C PHE A 17 4.65 1.81 -3.57
N SER A 18 5.21 2.98 -3.25
CA SER A 18 6.23 3.11 -2.22
C SER A 18 5.59 3.12 -0.83
N SER A 19 6.11 2.30 0.08
CA SER A 19 5.70 2.35 1.49
C SER A 19 6.13 3.62 2.22
N ALA A 20 6.92 4.50 1.59
CA ALA A 20 7.24 5.82 2.14
C ALA A 20 6.00 6.73 2.10
N ASP A 21 5.21 6.60 1.04
CA ASP A 21 4.11 7.50 0.72
C ASP A 21 2.75 6.86 1.04
N TYR A 22 2.65 5.54 0.89
CA TYR A 22 1.40 4.79 1.04
C TYR A 22 1.53 3.67 2.06
N SER A 23 0.41 3.27 2.64
CA SER A 23 0.31 2.03 3.42
C SER A 23 -0.43 0.97 2.62
N ILE A 24 -0.14 -0.32 2.88
CA ILE A 24 -0.91 -1.42 2.26
C ILE A 24 -2.40 -1.30 2.57
N ALA A 25 -2.77 -0.78 3.75
CA ALA A 25 -4.16 -0.54 4.13
C ALA A 25 -4.84 0.50 3.23
N THR A 26 -4.13 1.58 2.87
CA THR A 26 -4.61 2.60 1.92
C THR A 26 -4.88 1.98 0.56
N VAL A 27 -3.94 1.19 0.03
CA VAL A 27 -4.08 0.52 -1.26
C VAL A 27 -5.26 -0.46 -1.24
N LEU A 28 -5.37 -1.30 -0.20
CA LEU A 28 -6.49 -2.24 -0.07
C LEU A 28 -7.84 -1.54 0.09
N ASN A 29 -7.89 -0.39 0.77
CA ASN A 29 -9.12 0.39 0.86
C ASN A 29 -9.55 0.93 -0.51
N ALA A 30 -8.61 1.50 -1.28
CA ALA A 30 -8.88 1.97 -2.64
C ALA A 30 -9.36 0.84 -3.57
N VAL A 31 -8.77 -0.35 -3.46
CA VAL A 31 -9.24 -1.54 -4.20
C VAL A 31 -10.65 -1.90 -3.78
N ARG A 32 -10.95 -1.95 -2.48
CA ARG A 32 -12.28 -2.28 -1.95
C ARG A 32 -13.36 -1.33 -2.48
N GLU A 33 -13.09 -0.03 -2.54
CA GLU A 33 -14.04 0.99 -3.03
C GLU A 33 -14.36 0.87 -4.53
N ARG A 34 -13.50 0.20 -5.31
CA ARG A 34 -13.63 0.08 -6.77
C ARG A 34 -13.80 -1.36 -7.25
N CYS A 35 -13.82 -2.34 -6.34
CA CYS A 35 -13.76 -3.76 -6.67
C CYS A 35 -14.95 -4.23 -7.53
N ASP A 36 -16.14 -3.68 -7.28
CA ASP A 36 -17.36 -4.03 -8.04
C ASP A 36 -17.22 -3.61 -9.50
N MET A 37 -16.76 -2.37 -9.75
CA MET A 37 -16.50 -1.86 -11.09
C MET A 37 -15.43 -2.66 -11.83
N PHE A 38 -14.34 -3.05 -11.15
CA PHE A 38 -13.31 -3.90 -11.77
C PHE A 38 -13.89 -5.26 -12.19
N SER A 39 -14.76 -5.82 -11.36
CA SER A 39 -15.43 -7.10 -11.66
C SER A 39 -16.34 -7.01 -12.88
N GLU A 40 -17.08 -5.90 -13.03
CA GLU A 40 -17.89 -5.61 -14.23
C GLU A 40 -17.02 -5.52 -15.50
N MET A 41 -15.83 -4.95 -15.37
CA MET A 41 -14.81 -4.87 -16.44
C MET A 41 -14.11 -6.20 -16.72
N LYS A 42 -14.52 -7.31 -16.09
CA LYS A 42 -13.88 -8.63 -16.18
C LYS A 42 -12.43 -8.60 -15.68
N VAL A 43 -12.14 -7.79 -14.67
CA VAL A 43 -10.84 -7.74 -14.00
C VAL A 43 -11.00 -8.26 -12.57
N ARG A 44 -10.17 -9.24 -12.21
CA ARG A 44 -10.13 -9.86 -10.89
C ARG A 44 -8.93 -9.33 -10.11
N PHE A 45 -9.16 -8.92 -8.87
CA PHE A 45 -8.07 -8.66 -7.94
C PHE A 45 -7.49 -9.99 -7.44
N LEU A 46 -6.20 -10.22 -7.68
CA LEU A 46 -5.50 -11.44 -7.27
C LEU A 46 -4.93 -11.35 -5.85
N GLY A 47 -4.66 -10.13 -5.38
CA GLY A 47 -4.10 -9.88 -4.05
C GLY A 47 -3.11 -8.73 -4.05
N ALA A 48 -2.59 -8.45 -2.86
CA ALA A 48 -1.51 -7.48 -2.68
C ALA A 48 -0.41 -8.09 -1.79
N SER A 49 0.83 -7.67 -2.02
CA SER A 49 1.98 -8.06 -1.24
C SER A 49 2.84 -6.85 -0.90
N THR A 50 3.58 -6.94 0.20
CA THR A 50 4.69 -6.05 0.50
C THR A 50 5.97 -6.85 0.42
N ASP A 51 6.99 -6.31 -0.24
CA ASP A 51 8.30 -6.95 -0.23
C ASP A 51 8.85 -6.95 1.21
N VAL A 52 9.24 -8.13 1.71
CA VAL A 52 9.83 -8.27 3.04
C VAL A 52 11.31 -8.60 2.85
N PRO A 53 12.24 -7.68 3.18
CA PRO A 53 13.65 -7.95 3.01
C PRO A 53 14.08 -9.15 3.87
N ASN A 54 14.70 -10.16 3.25
CA ASN A 54 15.23 -11.35 3.93
C ASN A 54 16.56 -11.10 4.66
N THR A 55 17.04 -9.87 4.68
CA THR A 55 18.30 -9.44 5.31
C THR A 55 18.03 -8.25 6.23
N PRO A 56 18.86 -8.01 7.25
CA PRO A 56 18.76 -6.80 8.08
C PRO A 56 18.74 -5.56 7.18
N SER A 57 17.56 -4.98 7.00
CA SER A 57 17.40 -3.80 6.17
C SER A 57 17.93 -2.61 6.96
N PRO A 58 18.71 -1.70 6.37
CA PRO A 58 18.99 -0.42 7.00
C PRO A 58 17.64 0.21 7.39
N VAL A 59 17.57 0.66 8.65
CA VAL A 59 16.38 1.31 9.21
C VAL A 59 15.94 2.39 8.22
N PHE A 60 14.67 2.36 7.78
CA PHE A 60 14.05 3.32 6.84
C PHE A 60 14.18 3.09 5.32
N ARG A 61 14.47 1.89 4.80
CA ARG A 61 14.28 1.65 3.35
C ARG A 61 12.80 1.39 3.02
N PRO A 62 12.14 2.21 2.17
CA PRO A 62 10.77 1.92 1.74
C PRO A 62 10.71 0.60 0.98
N VAL A 63 9.65 -0.17 1.21
CA VAL A 63 9.36 -1.42 0.49
C VAL A 63 8.29 -1.16 -0.56
N ALA A 64 8.31 -1.95 -1.63
CA ALA A 64 7.25 -1.89 -2.64
C ALA A 64 6.00 -2.59 -2.09
N ILE A 65 4.86 -1.90 -2.17
CA ILE A 65 3.53 -2.47 -2.05
C ILE A 65 3.05 -2.79 -3.46
N GLN A 66 2.85 -4.07 -3.77
CA GLN A 66 2.38 -4.53 -5.06
C GLN A 66 0.93 -4.98 -4.99
N ALA A 67 0.11 -4.60 -5.97
CA ALA A 67 -1.27 -5.04 -6.12
C ALA A 67 -1.47 -5.64 -7.51
N PHE A 68 -2.07 -6.82 -7.59
CA PHE A 68 -2.15 -7.63 -8.80
C PHE A 68 -3.60 -7.76 -9.29
N PHE A 69 -3.80 -7.53 -10.58
CA PHE A 69 -5.10 -7.59 -11.23
C PHE A 69 -5.00 -8.39 -12.53
N GLU A 70 -5.94 -9.31 -12.74
CA GLU A 70 -5.98 -10.17 -13.92
C GLU A 70 -7.24 -9.89 -14.74
N TYR A 71 -7.07 -9.65 -16.04
CA TYR A 71 -8.19 -9.63 -16.98
C TYR A 71 -8.59 -11.05 -17.34
N ILE A 72 -9.83 -11.40 -17.05
CA ILE A 72 -10.44 -12.71 -17.31
C ILE A 72 -11.50 -12.67 -18.43
N GLY A 73 -11.62 -11.54 -19.11
CA GLY A 73 -12.54 -11.38 -20.24
C GLY A 73 -11.97 -11.92 -21.55
N GLY A 74 -12.77 -11.83 -22.61
CA GLY A 74 -12.32 -12.12 -23.98
C GLY A 74 -11.73 -10.88 -24.66
N GLY A 75 -10.83 -11.10 -25.62
CA GLY A 75 -10.26 -10.03 -26.45
C GLY A 75 -9.00 -9.39 -25.85
N ASP A 76 -8.71 -8.16 -26.29
CA ASP A 76 -7.51 -7.42 -25.88
C ASP A 76 -7.64 -6.90 -24.44
N ALA A 77 -6.79 -7.39 -23.55
CA ALA A 77 -6.75 -7.03 -22.14
C ALA A 77 -6.24 -5.60 -21.91
N ARG A 78 -5.33 -5.11 -22.75
CA ARG A 78 -4.57 -3.89 -22.48
C ARG A 78 -5.45 -2.65 -22.30
N PRO A 79 -6.45 -2.35 -23.16
CA PRO A 79 -7.31 -1.19 -22.98
C PRO A 79 -8.14 -1.23 -21.69
N VAL A 80 -8.52 -2.42 -21.23
CA VAL A 80 -9.28 -2.61 -19.99
C VAL A 80 -8.38 -2.40 -18.79
N LEU A 81 -7.19 -2.99 -18.80
CA LEU A 81 -6.20 -2.85 -17.73
C LEU A 81 -5.66 -1.42 -17.61
N GLU A 82 -5.50 -0.69 -18.72
CA GLU A 82 -5.14 0.74 -18.67
C GLU A 82 -6.23 1.58 -17.98
N LYS A 83 -7.52 1.26 -18.15
CA LYS A 83 -8.61 1.92 -17.43
C LYS A 83 -8.61 1.57 -15.93
N VAL A 84 -8.38 0.30 -15.60
CA VAL A 84 -8.24 -0.13 -14.19
C VAL A 84 -7.10 0.61 -13.51
N TYR A 85 -5.97 0.76 -14.18
CA TYR A 85 -4.84 1.55 -13.68
C TYR A 85 -5.26 2.98 -13.33
N VAL A 86 -5.97 3.69 -14.23
CA VAL A 86 -6.40 5.07 -13.99
C VAL A 86 -7.33 5.15 -12.78
N HIS A 87 -8.35 4.31 -12.74
CA HIS A 87 -9.34 4.34 -11.66
C HIS A 87 -8.75 3.95 -10.30
N LEU A 88 -7.84 2.97 -10.26
CA LEU A 88 -7.17 2.60 -9.03
C LEU A 88 -6.21 3.70 -8.57
N TRP A 89 -5.46 4.31 -9.48
CA TRP A 89 -4.61 5.45 -9.16
C TRP A 89 -5.42 6.62 -8.58
N GLU A 90 -6.55 6.96 -9.21
CA GLU A 90 -7.47 7.98 -8.69
C GLU A 90 -7.97 7.64 -7.30
N ALA A 91 -8.38 6.39 -7.05
CA ALA A 91 -8.85 5.95 -5.74
C ALA A 91 -7.73 6.01 -4.67
N VAL A 92 -6.50 5.60 -5.01
CA VAL A 92 -5.35 5.69 -4.11
C VAL A 92 -4.97 7.14 -3.82
N ALA A 93 -5.01 8.02 -4.81
CA ALA A 93 -4.74 9.44 -4.63
C ALA A 93 -5.82 10.13 -3.78
N LEU A 94 -7.09 9.74 -3.95
CA LEU A 94 -8.23 10.29 -3.19
C LEU A 94 -8.33 9.72 -1.77
N THR A 95 -7.74 8.56 -1.49
CA THR A 95 -7.69 7.99 -0.13
C THR A 95 -6.63 8.64 0.75
N PHE A 96 -5.90 9.64 0.25
CA PHE A 96 -5.01 10.43 1.09
C PHE A 96 -5.84 11.21 2.14
N PRO A 97 -5.59 11.01 3.44
CA PRO A 97 -6.33 11.71 4.47
C PRO A 97 -6.10 13.22 4.34
N ALA A 98 -7.12 14.00 4.65
CA ALA A 98 -6.97 15.45 4.78
C ALA A 98 -5.85 15.76 5.79
N GLU A 99 -5.11 16.84 5.54
CA GLU A 99 -3.96 17.24 6.36
C GLU A 99 -4.21 17.20 7.88
N PRO A 100 -5.37 17.63 8.41
CA PRO A 100 -5.64 17.53 9.85
C PRO A 100 -5.67 16.09 10.36
N ALA A 101 -6.33 15.18 9.64
CA ALA A 101 -6.43 13.78 10.02
C ALA A 101 -5.05 13.08 9.94
N TRP A 102 -4.25 13.44 8.94
CA TRP A 102 -2.88 12.96 8.81
C TRP A 102 -1.99 13.44 9.96
N ALA A 103 -2.07 14.72 10.33
CA ALA A 103 -1.31 15.31 11.43
C ALA A 103 -1.66 14.65 12.78
N THR A 104 -2.94 14.40 13.05
CA THR A 104 -3.39 13.67 14.25
C THR A 104 -2.80 12.27 14.29
N ALA A 105 -2.94 11.49 13.21
CA ALA A 105 -2.42 10.12 13.14
C ALA A 105 -0.89 10.06 13.34
N LYS A 106 -0.14 11.03 12.80
CA LYS A 106 1.31 11.14 13.03
C LYS A 106 1.64 11.48 14.48
N GLY A 107 0.89 12.38 15.10
CA GLY A 107 1.03 12.70 16.52
C GLY A 107 0.81 11.50 17.42
N ASP A 108 -0.24 10.71 17.15
CA ASP A 108 -0.55 9.50 17.91
C ASP A 108 0.53 8.42 17.73
N PHE A 109 1.04 8.24 16.51
CA PHE A 109 2.14 7.32 16.26
C PHE A 109 3.42 7.74 17.00
N ALA A 110 3.76 9.03 17.01
CA ALA A 110 4.90 9.53 17.76
C ALA A 110 4.77 9.25 19.27
N ARG A 111 3.57 9.46 19.84
CA ARG A 111 3.29 9.13 21.25
C ARG A 111 3.47 7.64 21.54
N PHE A 112 2.99 6.77 20.65
CA PHE A 112 3.16 5.33 20.78
C PHE A 112 4.63 4.92 20.81
N ILE A 113 5.45 5.43 19.90
CA ILE A 113 6.90 5.15 19.87
C ILE A 113 7.60 5.66 21.13
N SER A 114 7.30 6.88 21.57
CA SER A 114 7.86 7.42 22.82
C SER A 114 7.49 6.55 24.03
N SER A 115 6.24 6.09 24.10
CA SER A 115 5.76 5.23 25.19
C SER A 115 6.49 3.88 25.20
N GLN A 116 6.79 3.30 24.02
CA GLN A 116 7.61 2.10 23.94
C GLN A 116 9.05 2.34 24.38
N ALA A 117 9.64 3.47 24.00
CA ALA A 117 11.00 3.82 24.41
C ALA A 117 11.10 3.97 25.94
N ASP A 118 10.11 4.61 26.57
CA ASP A 118 10.08 4.78 28.02
C ASP A 118 9.88 3.45 28.76
N LEU A 119 9.05 2.55 28.24
CA LEU A 119 8.94 1.18 28.76
C LEU A 119 10.27 0.41 28.69
N ILE A 120 11.00 0.54 27.58
CA ILE A 120 12.32 -0.09 27.42
C ILE A 120 13.31 0.50 28.42
N ARG A 121 13.34 1.83 28.58
CA ARG A 121 14.20 2.50 29.57
C ARG A 121 13.90 2.02 30.99
N ALA A 122 12.64 2.02 31.40
CA ALA A 122 12.21 1.57 32.72
C ALA A 122 12.62 0.11 32.99
N ARG A 123 12.53 -0.77 31.98
CA ARG A 123 13.00 -2.16 32.08
C ARG A 123 14.51 -2.25 32.28
N ILE A 124 15.29 -1.47 31.53
CA ILE A 124 16.75 -1.44 31.65
C ILE A 124 17.17 -0.90 33.02
N GLU A 125 16.52 0.14 33.51
CA GLU A 125 16.80 0.72 34.83
C GLU A 125 16.46 -0.24 35.97
N SER A 126 15.29 -0.89 35.91
CA SER A 126 14.90 -1.92 36.89
C SER A 126 15.88 -3.09 36.93
N ALA A 127 16.37 -3.55 35.77
CA ALA A 127 17.31 -4.67 35.70
C ALA A 127 18.74 -4.33 36.18
N LYS A 128 19.09 -3.04 36.31
CA LYS A 128 20.36 -2.59 36.89
C LYS A 128 20.30 -2.37 38.40
N ALA A 129 19.10 -2.34 38.97
CA ALA A 129 18.87 -2.10 40.40
C ALA A 129 18.81 -3.40 41.22
N GLU A 130 18.78 -4.56 40.57
CA GLU A 130 19.06 -5.89 41.14
C GLU A 130 20.55 -6.22 41.07
#